data_AF-V5HH05-F1
#
_entry.id   AF-V5HH05-F1
#
_cell.length_a   1.000
_cell.length_b   1.000
_cell.length_c   1.000
_cell.angle_alpha   90.00
_cell.angle_beta   90.00
_cell.angle_gamma   90.00
#
_symmetry.space_group_name_H-M   'P 1'
#
loop_
_entity.id
_entity.type
_entity.pdbx_description
1 polymer ?
#
loop_
_entity_poly.entity_id
_entity_poly.type
_entity_poly.pdbx_seq_one_letter_code
_entity_poly.pdbx_strand_id
1 'polypeptide(L)' 'VVLLAAPGYLHPQTPKQNADACSPGLGNHITNVCSSYGAKFTEFSECTYTCQKPASEGQTYWTKHNLPDGLPCGKCRQ' A
#
# COMPACT_ATOMS: atom_id res chain seq x y z
N VAL A 1 -11.05 -30.38 26.72
CA VAL A 1 -10.32 -29.09 26.77
C VAL A 1 -10.36 -28.48 25.39
N VAL A 2 -11.07 -27.36 25.21
CA VAL A 2 -11.09 -26.62 23.94
C VAL A 2 -9.96 -25.60 24.02
N LEU A 3 -8.91 -25.80 23.22
CA LEU A 3 -7.83 -24.83 23.07
C LEU A 3 -8.36 -23.70 22.17
N LEU A 4 -8.97 -22.69 22.79
CA LEU A 4 -9.26 -21.42 22.11
C LEU A 4 -7.91 -20.75 21.87
N ALA A 5 -7.40 -20.86 20.64
CA ALA A 5 -6.26 -20.06 20.20
C ALA A 5 -6.66 -18.59 20.41
N ALA A 6 -6.01 -17.93 21.37
CA ALA A 6 -6.12 -16.49 21.51
C ALA A 6 -5.83 -15.87 20.13
N PRO A 7 -6.64 -14.95 19.62
CA PRO A 7 -6.28 -14.22 18.42
C PRO A 7 -5.00 -13.48 18.77
N GLY A 8 -3.86 -14.00 18.30
CA GLY A 8 -2.61 -13.28 18.32
C GLY A 8 -2.92 -11.95 17.64
N TYR A 9 -2.74 -10.85 18.35
CA TYR A 9 -2.99 -9.51 17.86
C TYR A 9 -2.14 -9.29 16.60
N LEU A 10 -2.70 -9.61 15.42
CA LEU A 10 -2.08 -9.32 14.14
C LEU A 10 -2.00 -7.82 14.07
N HIS A 11 -0.80 -7.28 14.29
CA HIS A 11 -0.54 -5.86 14.08
C HIS A 11 -0.93 -5.58 12.62
N PRO A 12 -1.90 -4.69 12.34
CA PRO A 12 -2.32 -4.43 10.97
C PRO A 12 -1.10 -3.97 10.18
N GLN A 13 -0.79 -4.71 9.12
CA GLN A 13 0.34 -4.39 8.27
C GLN A 13 0.10 -3.04 7.60
N THR A 14 1.13 -2.19 7.60
CA THR A 14 1.10 -0.92 6.88
C THR A 14 0.98 -1.14 5.37
N PRO A 15 0.48 -0.16 4.60
CA PRO A 15 0.46 -0.23 3.13
C PRO A 15 1.82 -0.60 2.53
N LYS A 16 2.90 -0.05 3.12
CA LYS A 16 4.28 -0.37 2.77
C LYS A 16 4.62 -1.84 2.99
N GLN A 17 4.29 -2.39 4.16
CA GLN A 17 4.53 -3.82 4.45
C GLN A 17 3.73 -4.73 3.53
N ASN A 18 2.47 -4.39 3.23
CA ASN A 18 1.65 -5.16 2.30
C ASN A 18 2.23 -5.16 0.88
N ALA A 19 2.73 -4.00 0.42
CA ALA A 19 3.42 -3.90 -0.87
C ALA A 19 4.74 -4.69 -0.89
N ASP A 20 5.56 -4.56 0.17
CA ASP A 20 6.82 -5.29 0.31
C ASP A 20 6.60 -6.82 0.41
N ALA A 21 5.46 -7.26 0.96
CA ALA A 21 5.06 -8.68 1.00
C ALA A 21 4.67 -9.22 -0.37
N CYS A 22 4.17 -8.37 -1.28
CA CYS A 22 3.97 -8.77 -2.66
C CYS A 22 5.29 -8.90 -3.41
N SER A 23 6.14 -7.87 -3.35
CA SER A 23 7.42 -7.86 -4.05
C SER A 23 8.45 -7.09 -3.23
N PRO A 24 9.63 -7.70 -2.94
CA PRO A 24 10.65 -7.04 -2.13
C PRO A 24 11.02 -5.66 -2.67
N GLY A 25 10.82 -4.62 -1.85
CA GLY A 25 11.17 -3.24 -2.19
C GLY A 25 10.06 -2.44 -2.89
N LEU A 26 8.92 -3.06 -3.22
CA LEU A 26 7.79 -2.38 -3.84
C LEU A 26 7.22 -1.26 -2.96
N GLY A 27 7.16 -1.46 -1.64
CA GLY A 27 6.70 -0.44 -0.71
C GLY A 27 7.58 0.80 -0.72
N ASN A 28 8.91 0.62 -0.82
CA ASN A 28 9.85 1.74 -0.98
C ASN A 28 9.67 2.45 -2.33
N HIS A 29 9.51 1.67 -3.41
CA HIS A 29 9.26 2.23 -4.75
C HIS A 29 8.03 3.14 -4.76
N ILE A 30 6.89 2.64 -4.28
CA ILE A 30 5.63 3.40 -4.21
C ILE A 30 5.79 4.63 -3.31
N THR A 31 6.45 4.50 -2.16
CA THR A 31 6.74 5.62 -1.26
C THR A 31 7.51 6.73 -1.98
N ASN A 32 8.53 6.37 -2.76
CA ASN A 32 9.30 7.33 -3.56
C ASN A 32 8.45 8.00 -4.65
N VAL A 33 7.58 7.23 -5.32
CA VAL A 33 6.63 7.78 -6.31
C VAL A 33 5.72 8.82 -5.67
N CYS A 34 5.02 8.50 -4.58
CA CYS A 34 4.14 9.46 -3.91
C CYS A 34 4.93 10.70 -3.43
N SER A 35 6.10 10.50 -2.85
CA SER A 35 6.92 11.59 -2.29
C SER A 35 7.44 12.55 -3.36
N SER A 36 7.67 12.06 -4.59
CA SER A 36 8.19 12.88 -5.71
C SER A 36 7.31 14.07 -6.08
N TYR A 37 6.02 14.04 -5.73
CA TYR A 37 5.08 15.14 -5.95
C TYR A 37 4.43 15.66 -4.65
N GLY A 38 5.03 15.33 -3.51
CA GLY A 38 4.62 15.81 -2.18
C GLY A 38 3.40 15.08 -1.59
N ALA A 39 3.15 13.83 -2.01
CA ALA A 39 2.09 12.99 -1.46
C ALA A 39 2.64 11.88 -0.53
N LYS A 40 1.75 11.28 0.25
CA LYS A 40 2.03 10.17 1.16
C LYS A 40 1.38 8.89 0.63
N PHE A 41 2.07 7.76 0.75
CA PHE A 41 1.51 6.45 0.46
C PHE A 41 0.55 6.02 1.57
N THR A 42 -0.73 5.83 1.25
CA THR A 42 -1.78 5.61 2.26
C THR A 42 -2.53 4.30 2.11
N GLU A 43 -2.64 3.75 0.90
CA GLU A 43 -3.40 2.52 0.66
C GLU A 43 -2.73 1.67 -0.40
N PHE A 44 -2.72 0.36 -0.18
CA PHE A 44 -2.26 -0.63 -1.12
C PHE A 44 -3.35 -1.68 -1.32
N SER A 45 -3.62 -2.04 -2.57
CA SER A 45 -4.43 -3.19 -2.95
C SER A 45 -3.69 -3.99 -4.00
N GLU A 46 -4.24 -5.15 -4.39
CA GLU A 46 -3.56 -6.09 -5.29
C GLU A 46 -2.97 -5.42 -6.54
N CYS A 47 -3.74 -4.56 -7.23
CA CYS A 47 -3.31 -3.95 -8.50
C CYS A 47 -3.07 -2.46 -8.42
N THR A 48 -3.34 -1.82 -7.29
CA THR A 48 -3.36 -0.37 -7.21
C THR A 48 -2.81 0.15 -5.90
N TYR A 49 -2.33 1.38 -5.91
CA TYR A 49 -1.94 2.09 -4.71
C TYR A 49 -2.50 3.51 -4.73
N THR A 50 -2.74 4.06 -3.55
CA THR A 50 -3.25 5.42 -3.37
C THR A 50 -2.18 6.28 -2.71
N CYS A 51 -1.95 7.45 -3.31
CA CYS A 51 -1.15 8.53 -2.74
C CYS A 51 -2.06 9.69 -2.32
N GLN A 52 -1.85 10.19 -1.12
CA GLN A 52 -2.59 11.30 -0.51
C GLN A 52 -1.74 12.56 -0.47
N LYS A 53 -2.21 13.66 -1.07
CA LYS A 53 -1.57 14.97 -1.00
C LYS A 53 -2.42 15.95 -0.19
N PRO A 54 -1.91 16.53 0.91
CA PRO A 54 -2.57 17.65 1.56
C PRO A 54 -2.48 18.88 0.65
N ALA A 55 -3.60 19.56 0.43
CA ALA A 55 -3.66 20.86 -0.22
C ALA A 55 -3.42 21.98 0.80
N SER A 56 -2.86 23.09 0.33
CA SER A 56 -2.60 24.29 1.15
C SER A 56 -3.86 24.88 1.79
N GLU A 57 -5.05 24.60 1.24
CA GLU A 57 -6.34 25.13 1.72
C GLU A 57 -7.15 24.10 2.55
N GLY A 58 -6.51 23.05 3.08
CA GLY A 58 -7.16 22.03 3.90
C GLY A 58 -7.94 20.96 3.12
N GLN A 59 -8.00 21.07 1.79
CA GLN A 59 -8.49 20.01 0.92
C GLN A 59 -7.48 18.86 0.87
N THR A 60 -7.93 17.62 0.72
CA THR A 60 -7.05 16.45 0.58
C THR A 60 -7.30 15.79 -0.76
N TYR A 61 -6.25 15.66 -1.57
CA TYR A 61 -6.31 14.99 -2.86
C TYR A 61 -5.84 13.55 -2.73
N TRP A 62 -6.57 12.63 -3.36
CA TRP A 62 -6.24 11.22 -3.41
C TRP A 62 -6.03 10.82 -4.86
N THR A 63 -4.85 10.30 -5.17
CA THR A 63 -4.52 9.81 -6.51
C THR A 63 -4.32 8.31 -6.45
N LYS A 64 -5.12 7.59 -7.23
CA LYS A 64 -5.03 6.13 -7.36
C LYS A 64 -4.24 5.80 -8.61
N HIS A 65 -3.26 4.91 -8.47
CA HIS A 65 -2.37 4.47 -9.54
C HIS A 65 -2.48 2.96 -9.71
N ASN A 66 -2.34 2.48 -10.94
CA ASN A 66 -2.13 1.06 -11.21
C ASN A 66 -0.68 0.70 -10.93
N LEU A 67 -0.46 -0.55 -10.49
CA LEU A 67 0.86 -1.12 -10.38
C LEU A 67 1.46 -1.36 -11.78
N PRO A 68 2.80 -1.30 -11.90
CA PRO A 68 3.50 -1.76 -13.09
C PRO A 68 3.13 -3.21 -13.43
N ASP A 69 3.02 -3.51 -14.73
CA ASP A 69 2.83 -4.86 -15.23
C ASP A 69 3.97 -5.79 -14.79
N GLY A 70 3.64 -7.08 -14.61
CA GLY A 70 4.62 -8.11 -14.25
C GLY A 70 4.96 -8.22 -12.76
N LEU A 71 4.38 -7.38 -11.90
CA LEU A 71 4.52 -7.54 -10.44
C LEU A 71 3.68 -8.73 -9.94
N PRO A 72 4.22 -9.57 -9.04
CA PRO A 72 3.55 -10.80 -8.57
C PRO A 72 2.39 -10.56 -7.58
N CYS A 73 1.75 -9.39 -7.57
CA CYS A 73 0.67 -9.07 -6.64
C CYS A 73 -0.68 -9.56 -7.17
N GLY A 74 -1.31 -10.52 -6.47
CA GLY A 74 -2.70 -10.90 -6.72
C GLY A 74 -3.03 -11.27 -8.18
N LYS A 75 -4.26 -10.99 -8.62
CA LYS A 75 -4.73 -11.26 -10.00
C LYS A 75 -4.23 -10.27 -11.06
N CYS A 76 -3.28 -9.42 -10.72
CA CYS A 76 -2.75 -8.37 -11.61
C CYS A 76 -1.65 -8.90 -12.53
N ARG A 77 -1.30 -10.19 -12.38
CA ARG A 77 -0.72 -10.99 -13.47
C ARG A 77 -1.75 -11.11 -14.59
N GLN A 78 -1.70 -10.20 -15.56
CA GLN A 78 -2.21 -10.50 -16.90
C GLN A 78 -1.19 -11.33 -17.65
#